data_AF-U1X3M3-F1
#
_entry.id   AF-U1X3M3-F1
#
_cell.length_a   1.000
_cell.length_b   1.000
_cell.length_c   1.000
_cell.angle_alpha   90.00
_cell.angle_beta   90.00
_cell.angle_gamma   90.00
#
_symmetry.space_group_name_H-M   'P 1'
#
loop_
_entity.id
_entity.type
_entity.pdbx_description
1 polymer ?
#
loop_
_entity_poly.entity_id
_entity_poly.type
_entity_poly.pdbx_seq_one_letter_code
_entity_poly.pdbx_strand_id
1 'polypeptide(L)'
;MAFMMFNPSTADEQYDDQTIKRCIGFAKGWGFGSLEVINLFAYRATDPKELKQVNNPVGPDNDSHILEAIERVDRVVLAWGTNGVYQKRNEKVLRLLSGYENLYALELTKASHPKHPLFVRADIAPIHLQVSLSPRVKLIKSVTVF
;
A
#
# COMPACT_ATOMS: atom_id res chain seq x y z
N MET A 1 11.45 4.19 4.61
CA MET A 1 10.54 3.20 3.97
C MET A 1 9.15 3.80 3.78
N ALA A 2 8.26 3.20 2.99
CA ALA A 2 6.87 3.64 2.87
C ALA A 2 5.86 2.50 3.04
N PHE A 3 4.66 2.83 3.53
CA PHE A 3 3.47 1.97 3.45
C PHE A 3 2.44 2.59 2.52
N MET A 4 1.97 1.83 1.52
CA MET A 4 0.92 2.24 0.60
C MET A 4 -0.43 1.65 1.02
N MET A 5 -1.28 2.52 1.54
CA MET A 5 -2.56 2.20 2.18
C MET A 5 -3.74 2.57 1.26
N PHE A 6 -4.98 2.33 1.71
CA PHE A 6 -6.16 2.52 0.86
C PHE A 6 -6.51 4.01 0.66
N ASN A 7 -6.96 4.70 1.71
CA ASN A 7 -7.24 6.12 1.68
C ASN A 7 -6.83 6.76 3.02
N PRO A 8 -6.50 8.07 3.03
CA PRO A 8 -6.34 8.81 4.26
C PRO A 8 -7.66 8.79 5.00
N SER A 9 -7.62 8.62 6.30
CA SER A 9 -8.78 8.69 7.18
C SER A 9 -8.87 10.07 7.84
N THR A 10 -10.09 10.54 8.06
CA THR A 10 -10.39 11.62 9.02
C THR A 10 -10.41 10.98 10.39
N ALA A 11 -9.22 10.65 10.92
CA ALA A 11 -8.99 10.18 12.28
C ALA A 11 -10.25 9.88 13.12
N ASP A 12 -10.69 8.63 13.09
CA ASP A 12 -10.93 8.02 14.40
C ASP A 12 -9.52 7.78 14.94
N GLU A 13 -9.07 8.70 15.79
CA GLU A 13 -7.70 8.73 16.32
C GLU A 13 -7.26 7.35 16.78
N GLN A 14 -8.17 6.53 17.32
CA GLN A 14 -7.86 5.21 17.84
C GLN A 14 -7.53 4.15 16.76
N TYR A 15 -8.22 4.14 15.63
CA TYR A 15 -8.01 3.12 14.58
C TYR A 15 -6.77 3.45 13.73
N ASP A 16 -6.61 4.74 13.42
CA ASP A 16 -5.45 5.23 12.70
C ASP A 16 -4.19 5.12 13.55
N ASP A 17 -4.28 5.45 14.84
CA ASP A 17 -3.19 5.22 15.78
C ASP A 17 -2.72 3.78 15.75
N GLN A 18 -3.64 2.81 15.76
CA GLN A 18 -3.26 1.40 15.76
C GLN A 18 -2.58 1.01 14.44
N THR A 19 -3.08 1.51 13.31
CA THR A 19 -2.49 1.24 12.00
C THR A 19 -1.09 1.84 11.88
N ILE A 20 -0.93 3.11 12.28
CA ILE A 20 0.36 3.80 12.28
C ILE A 20 1.32 3.14 13.28
N LYS A 21 0.87 2.78 14.49
CA LYS A 21 1.66 2.04 15.48
C LYS A 21 2.15 0.70 14.92
N ARG A 22 1.31 -0.02 14.16
CA ARG A 22 1.73 -1.25 13.45
C ARG A 22 2.80 -0.96 12.41
N CYS A 23 2.61 0.04 11.55
CA CYS A 23 3.60 0.44 10.54
C CYS A 23 4.94 0.83 11.18
N ILE A 24 4.91 1.61 12.28
CA ILE A 24 6.11 1.96 13.07
C ILE A 24 6.78 0.71 13.63
N GLY A 25 5.99 -0.23 14.17
CA GLY A 25 6.49 -1.49 14.70
C GLY A 25 7.25 -2.31 13.65
N PHE A 26 6.67 -2.46 12.45
CA PHE A 26 7.35 -3.11 11.33
C PHE A 26 8.61 -2.37 10.90
N ALA A 27 8.54 -1.04 10.75
CA ALA A 27 9.69 -0.22 10.37
C ALA A 27 10.86 -0.40 11.34
N LYS A 28 10.61 -0.27 12.64
CA LYS A 28 11.61 -0.48 13.69
C LYS A 28 12.13 -1.91 13.69
N GLY A 29 11.24 -2.90 13.60
CA GLY A 29 11.60 -4.33 13.60
C GLY A 29 12.50 -4.72 12.42
N TRP A 30 12.42 -4.00 11.31
CA TRP A 30 13.27 -4.21 10.13
C TRP A 30 14.43 -3.21 10.02
N GLY A 31 14.69 -2.40 11.06
CA GLY A 31 15.84 -1.50 11.13
C GLY A 31 15.70 -0.17 10.39
N PHE A 32 14.50 0.25 10.01
CA PHE A 32 14.27 1.55 9.37
C PHE A 32 14.13 2.68 10.40
N GLY A 33 14.82 3.80 10.14
CA GLY A 33 14.78 5.00 11.00
C GLY A 33 13.61 5.96 10.72
N SER A 34 12.96 5.83 9.57
CA SER A 34 11.81 6.67 9.17
C SER A 34 10.83 5.90 8.30
N LEU A 35 9.57 6.34 8.34
CA LEU A 35 8.51 5.83 7.47
C LEU A 35 7.64 6.94 6.91
N GLU A 36 7.21 6.78 5.66
CA GLU A 36 6.16 7.56 5.01
C GLU A 36 4.89 6.69 4.88
N VAL A 37 3.71 7.30 4.92
CA VAL A 37 2.44 6.65 4.58
C VAL A 37 1.85 7.35 3.37
N ILE A 38 1.65 6.59 2.30
CA ILE A 38 1.02 7.03 1.06
C ILE A 38 -0.26 6.24 0.81
N ASN A 39 -1.15 6.74 -0.04
CA ASN A 39 -2.48 6.16 -0.21
C ASN A 39 -2.85 5.99 -1.68
N LEU A 40 -3.70 4.98 -1.97
CA LEU A 40 -4.25 4.81 -3.32
C LEU A 40 -5.14 5.99 -3.73
N PHE A 41 -5.84 6.62 -2.79
CA PHE A 41 -6.76 7.73 -3.02
C PHE A 41 -6.34 8.92 -2.17
N ALA A 42 -6.58 10.16 -2.62
CA ALA A 42 -6.29 11.37 -1.84
C ALA A 42 -7.46 11.80 -0.96
N TYR A 43 -8.70 11.38 -1.28
CA TYR A 43 -9.86 11.77 -0.49
C TYR A 43 -9.78 11.21 0.92
N ARG A 44 -9.82 12.13 1.89
CA ARG A 44 -9.75 11.81 3.31
C ARG A 44 -11.13 11.44 3.85
N ALA A 45 -11.30 10.22 4.33
CA ALA A 45 -12.57 9.71 4.87
C ALA A 45 -12.37 8.57 5.87
N THR A 46 -13.13 8.58 6.94
CA THR A 46 -13.08 7.53 7.98
C THR A 46 -13.78 6.26 7.50
N ASP A 47 -14.96 6.39 6.89
CA ASP A 47 -15.62 5.27 6.22
C ASP A 47 -15.22 5.23 4.73
N PRO A 48 -14.56 4.14 4.26
CA PRO A 48 -14.32 3.86 2.84
C PRO A 48 -15.55 4.00 1.93
N LYS A 49 -16.78 3.93 2.47
CA LYS A 49 -18.01 4.14 1.72
C LYS A 49 -18.22 5.60 1.33
N GLU A 50 -17.76 6.57 2.12
CA GLU A 50 -17.84 8.00 1.79
C GLU A 50 -17.00 8.31 0.55
N LEU A 51 -15.80 7.72 0.47
CA LEU A 51 -14.92 7.82 -0.70
C LEU A 51 -15.64 7.41 -2.00
N LYS A 52 -16.53 6.42 -1.93
CA LYS A 52 -17.28 5.93 -3.11
C LYS A 52 -18.36 6.90 -3.60
N GLN A 53 -18.69 7.92 -2.80
CA GLN A 53 -19.66 8.96 -3.13
C GLN A 53 -19.00 10.20 -3.73
N VAL A 54 -17.66 10.23 -3.76
CA VAL A 54 -16.88 11.35 -4.31
C VAL A 54 -16.62 11.12 -5.80
N ASN A 55 -16.81 12.16 -6.60
CA ASN A 55 -16.62 12.09 -8.05
C ASN A 55 -15.17 11.81 -8.46
N ASN A 56 -14.20 12.47 -7.82
CA ASN A 56 -12.77 12.27 -8.06
C ASN A 56 -12.02 12.02 -6.74
N PRO A 57 -12.10 10.81 -6.17
CA PRO A 57 -11.46 10.51 -4.89
C PRO A 57 -9.94 10.35 -5.00
N VAL A 58 -9.41 10.20 -6.21
CA VAL A 58 -7.96 10.10 -6.45
C VAL A 58 -7.33 11.48 -6.34
N GLY A 59 -7.98 12.54 -6.85
CA GLY A 59 -7.39 13.87 -6.94
C GLY A 59 -6.40 14.00 -8.11
N PRO A 60 -6.04 15.23 -8.51
CA PRO A 60 -5.21 15.48 -9.69
C PRO A 60 -3.74 15.05 -9.51
N ASP A 61 -3.16 15.27 -8.32
CA ASP A 61 -1.71 15.15 -8.09
C ASP A 61 -1.32 13.89 -7.30
N ASN A 62 -2.26 12.99 -7.02
CA ASN A 62 -1.98 11.84 -6.17
C ASN A 62 -1.01 10.85 -6.82
N ASP A 63 -1.05 10.70 -8.14
CA ASP A 63 -0.15 9.82 -8.87
C ASP A 63 1.29 10.33 -8.85
N SER A 64 1.52 11.65 -8.97
CA SER A 64 2.85 12.23 -8.85
C SER A 64 3.40 12.09 -7.44
N HIS A 65 2.59 12.36 -6.40
CA HIS A 65 3.02 12.18 -5.02
C HIS A 65 3.34 10.71 -4.65
N ILE A 66 2.61 9.75 -5.23
CA ILE A 66 2.94 8.33 -5.09
C ILE A 66 4.35 8.07 -5.64
N LEU A 67 4.63 8.50 -6.87
CA LEU A 67 5.93 8.27 -7.52
C LEU A 67 7.07 8.94 -6.76
N GLU A 68 6.92 10.21 -6.40
CA GLU A 68 7.91 10.96 -5.60
C GLU A 68 8.24 10.25 -4.28
N ALA A 69 7.24 9.71 -3.58
CA ALA A 69 7.46 9.01 -2.32
C ALA A 69 8.19 7.67 -2.51
N ILE A 70 7.90 6.95 -3.60
CA ILE A 70 8.55 5.67 -3.91
C ILE A 70 10.02 5.86 -4.24
N GLU A 71 10.36 6.93 -4.97
CA GLU A 71 11.74 7.26 -5.34
C GLU A 71 12.60 7.65 -4.12
N ARG A 72 11.98 8.16 -3.03
CA ARG A 72 12.67 8.55 -1.80
C ARG A 72 12.96 7.42 -0.81
N VAL A 73 12.44 6.21 -1.04
CA VAL A 73 12.47 5.14 -0.03
C VAL A 73 13.08 3.84 -0.55
N ASP A 74 13.84 3.15 0.31
CA ASP A 74 14.46 1.86 -0.05
C ASP A 74 13.46 0.70 -0.17
N ARG A 75 12.26 0.87 0.42
CA ARG A 75 11.24 -0.18 0.52
C ARG A 75 9.84 0.41 0.57
N VAL A 76 8.94 -0.12 -0.27
CA VAL A 76 7.52 0.21 -0.31
C VAL A 76 6.70 -1.03 0.04
N VAL A 77 5.97 -0.98 1.15
CA VAL A 77 5.06 -2.04 1.57
C VAL A 77 3.65 -1.72 1.09
N LEU A 78 3.17 -2.50 0.13
CA LEU A 78 1.79 -2.46 -0.34
C LEU A 78 0.88 -3.05 0.76
N ALA A 79 -0.21 -2.33 1.10
CA ALA A 79 -1.02 -2.65 2.27
C ALA A 79 -2.49 -2.16 2.21
N TRP A 80 -3.01 -1.87 1.01
CA TRP A 80 -4.35 -1.28 0.79
C TRP A 80 -5.55 -2.24 0.93
N GLY A 81 -5.33 -3.53 1.22
CA GLY A 81 -6.41 -4.49 1.41
C GLY A 81 -7.22 -4.79 0.14
N THR A 82 -8.40 -5.39 0.31
CA THR A 82 -9.28 -5.77 -0.81
C THR A 82 -10.02 -4.59 -1.42
N ASN A 83 -10.23 -3.51 -0.67
CA ASN A 83 -10.97 -2.33 -1.13
C ASN A 83 -10.23 -1.57 -2.24
N GLY A 84 -8.92 -1.75 -2.40
CA GLY A 84 -8.13 -1.10 -3.46
C GLY A 84 -8.59 -1.40 -4.89
N VAL A 85 -9.44 -2.42 -5.10
CA VAL A 85 -10.05 -2.72 -6.41
C VAL A 85 -11.08 -1.69 -6.86
N TYR A 86 -11.54 -0.82 -5.96
CA TYR A 86 -12.49 0.25 -6.29
C TYR A 86 -11.95 1.10 -7.45
N GLN A 87 -12.78 1.31 -8.47
CA GLN A 87 -12.42 1.98 -9.74
C GLN A 87 -11.17 1.42 -10.44
N LYS A 88 -10.84 0.14 -10.22
CA LYS A 88 -9.60 -0.52 -10.67
C LYS A 88 -8.34 0.25 -10.25
N ARG A 89 -8.40 0.95 -9.12
CA ARG A 89 -7.31 1.84 -8.68
C ARG A 89 -6.04 1.06 -8.39
N ASN A 90 -6.15 -0.10 -7.77
CA ASN A 90 -5.03 -1.04 -7.60
C ASN A 90 -4.33 -1.34 -8.94
N GLU A 91 -5.06 -1.66 -10.02
CA GLU A 91 -4.45 -1.98 -11.31
C GLU A 91 -3.74 -0.76 -11.92
N LYS A 92 -4.33 0.43 -11.82
CA LYS A 92 -3.72 1.69 -12.27
C LYS A 92 -2.41 1.96 -11.54
N VAL A 93 -2.44 1.87 -10.20
CA VAL A 93 -1.24 2.07 -9.38
C VAL A 93 -0.21 1.00 -9.68
N LEU A 94 -0.58 -0.28 -9.76
CA LEU A 94 0.38 -1.34 -10.12
C LEU A 94 1.06 -1.08 -11.49
N ARG A 95 0.37 -0.47 -12.46
CA ARG A 95 1.02 -0.02 -13.71
C ARG A 95 2.01 1.12 -13.47
N LEU A 96 1.69 2.10 -12.63
CA LEU A 96 2.65 3.15 -12.22
C LEU A 96 3.89 2.56 -11.53
N LEU A 97 3.68 1.50 -10.74
CA LEU A 97 4.74 0.78 -10.06
C LEU A 97 5.52 -0.20 -10.96
N SER A 98 5.09 -0.40 -12.21
CA SER A 98 5.75 -1.35 -13.10
C SER A 98 7.12 -0.81 -13.50
N GLY A 99 8.18 -1.50 -13.05
CA GLY A 99 9.57 -1.06 -13.18
C GLY A 99 10.28 -0.81 -11.85
N TYR A 100 9.54 -0.68 -10.74
CA TYR A 100 10.12 -0.58 -9.41
C TYR A 100 10.36 -1.97 -8.80
N GLU A 101 11.55 -2.18 -8.24
CA GLU A 101 11.95 -3.44 -7.61
C GLU A 101 11.88 -3.41 -6.08
N ASN A 102 11.64 -2.25 -5.47
CA ASN A 102 11.56 -2.09 -4.02
C ASN A 102 10.15 -2.36 -3.44
N LEU A 103 9.37 -3.22 -4.11
CA LEU A 103 7.97 -3.49 -3.77
C LEU A 103 7.82 -4.74 -2.88
N TYR A 104 7.07 -4.61 -1.80
CA TYR A 104 6.88 -5.67 -0.81
C TYR A 104 5.43 -5.72 -0.32
N ALA A 105 5.02 -6.82 0.29
CA ALA A 105 3.82 -6.88 1.12
C ALA A 105 4.08 -7.67 2.39
N LEU A 106 3.30 -7.41 3.43
CA LEU A 106 3.30 -8.22 4.64
C LEU A 106 2.81 -9.64 4.33
N GLU A 107 1.63 -9.72 3.73
CA GLU A 107 1.01 -10.94 3.23
C GLU A 107 0.09 -10.59 2.06
N LEU A 108 -0.26 -11.61 1.26
CA LEU A 108 -1.30 -11.50 0.24
C LEU A 108 -2.55 -12.28 0.67
N THR A 109 -3.72 -11.77 0.30
CA THR A 109 -4.97 -12.54 0.36
C THR A 109 -4.98 -13.64 -0.71
N LYS A 110 -5.95 -14.56 -0.65
CA LYS A 110 -6.17 -15.57 -1.72
C LYS A 110 -6.37 -14.93 -3.10
N ALA A 111 -6.94 -13.73 -3.14
CA ALA A 111 -7.14 -12.94 -4.36
C ALA A 111 -5.92 -12.07 -4.74
N SER A 112 -4.75 -12.30 -4.12
CA SER A 112 -3.50 -11.55 -4.38
C SER A 112 -3.56 -10.06 -4.05
N HIS A 113 -4.39 -9.65 -3.09
CA HIS A 113 -4.38 -8.28 -2.56
C HIS A 113 -3.45 -8.18 -1.35
N PRO A 114 -2.66 -7.10 -1.21
CA PRO A 114 -1.82 -6.91 -0.04
C PRO A 114 -2.68 -6.71 1.22
N LYS A 115 -2.40 -7.48 2.27
CA LYS A 115 -3.15 -7.38 3.53
C LYS A 115 -2.83 -6.08 4.27
N HIS A 116 -3.84 -5.58 4.97
CA HIS A 116 -3.71 -4.42 5.86
C HIS A 116 -2.85 -4.76 7.10
N PRO A 117 -2.02 -3.83 7.63
CA PRO A 117 -1.06 -4.11 8.70
C PRO A 117 -1.69 -4.60 10.01
N LEU A 118 -2.92 -4.19 10.31
CA LEU A 118 -3.64 -4.62 11.52
C LEU A 118 -3.88 -6.12 11.59
N PHE A 119 -3.99 -6.80 10.45
CA PHE A 119 -4.39 -8.21 10.36
C PHE A 119 -3.23 -9.17 10.12
N VAL A 120 -2.00 -8.72 10.36
CA VAL A 120 -0.78 -9.53 10.18
C VAL A 120 0.01 -9.60 11.48
N ARG A 121 0.77 -10.68 11.68
CA ARG A 121 1.67 -10.85 12.83
C ARG A 121 2.82 -9.84 12.77
N ALA A 122 3.31 -9.41 13.94
CA ALA A 122 4.34 -8.38 14.03
C ALA A 122 5.76 -8.87 13.64
N ASP A 123 6.01 -10.18 13.72
CA ASP A 123 7.32 -10.82 13.50
C ASP A 123 7.54 -11.27 12.04
N ILE A 124 6.66 -10.86 11.11
CA ILE A 124 6.75 -11.30 9.73
C ILE A 124 7.92 -10.64 8.99
N ALA A 125 8.60 -11.42 8.16
CA ALA A 125 9.47 -10.88 7.11
C ALA A 125 8.62 -10.48 5.90
N PRO A 126 8.80 -9.29 5.33
CA PRO A 126 8.00 -8.85 4.20
C PRO A 126 8.35 -9.68 2.95
N ILE A 127 7.33 -9.97 2.15
CA ILE A 127 7.44 -10.73 0.91
C ILE A 127 7.82 -9.76 -0.21
N HIS A 128 8.91 -10.03 -0.92
CA HIS A 128 9.29 -9.27 -2.11
C HIS A 128 8.34 -9.58 -3.27
N LEU A 129 7.96 -8.53 -4.01
CA LEU A 129 6.96 -8.59 -5.05
C LEU A 129 7.48 -8.06 -6.38
N GLN A 130 6.90 -8.59 -7.46
CA GLN A 130 6.95 -8.00 -8.80
C GLN A 130 5.54 -7.72 -9.29
N VAL A 131 5.43 -6.73 -10.17
CA VAL A 131 4.20 -6.46 -10.92
C VAL A 131 4.23 -7.26 -12.22
N SER A 132 3.24 -8.13 -12.41
CA SER A 132 3.00 -8.80 -13.70
C SER A 132 1.89 -8.07 -14.46
N LEU A 133 2.15 -7.69 -15.71
CA LEU A 133 1.19 -6.96 -16.55
C LEU A 133 0.32 -7.88 -17.44
N SER A 134 0.65 -9.18 -17.56
CA SER A 134 0.03 -10.09 -18.54
C SER A 134 -0.42 -11.41 -17.90
N PRO A 135 -1.61 -11.96 -18.23
CA PRO A 135 -2.72 -11.37 -19.01
C PRO A 135 -3.60 -10.39 -18.20
N ARG A 136 -3.35 -10.25 -16.89
CA ARG A 136 -4.00 -9.28 -16.00
C ARG A 136 -2.97 -8.69 -15.06
N VAL A 137 -3.14 -7.41 -14.70
CA VAL A 137 -2.26 -6.73 -13.74
C VAL A 137 -2.41 -7.38 -12.38
N LYS A 138 -1.32 -7.93 -11.83
CA LYS A 138 -1.32 -8.58 -10.52
C LYS A 138 0.05 -8.52 -9.85
N LEU A 139 0.02 -8.71 -8.53
CA LEU A 139 1.22 -8.95 -7.74
C LEU A 139 1.61 -10.42 -7.86
N ILE A 140 2.90 -10.66 -8.06
CA ILE A 140 3.51 -11.99 -7.96
C ILE A 140 4.63 -11.94 -6.94
N LYS A 141 4.85 -13.04 -6.23
CA LYS A 141 6.02 -13.15 -5.35
C LYS A 141 7.26 -13.27 -6.22
N SER A 142 8.28 -12.47 -5.91
CA SER A 142 9.58 -12.63 -6.55
C SER A 142 10.19 -13.96 -6.12
N VAL A 143 10.60 -14.79 -7.08
CA VAL A 143 11.48 -15.93 -6.80
C VAL A 143 12.89 -15.40 -6.99
N THR A 144 13.62 -15.21 -5.90
CA THR A 144 15.07 -15.00 -6.00
C THR A 144 15.66 -16.32 -6.47
N VAL A 145 16.00 -16.41 -7.75
CA VAL A 145 16.83 -17.49 -8.27
C VAL A 145 18.25 -17.13 -7.87
N PHE A 146 18.80 -17.84 -6.88
CA PHE A 146 20.22 -17.76 -6.54
C PHE A 146 21.05 -18.56 -7.55
#